data_AF-A0A377PXZ7-F1
#
_entry.id   AF-A0A377PXZ7-F1
#
_cell.length_a   1.000
_cell.length_b   1.000
_cell.length_c   1.000
_cell.angle_alpha   90.00
_cell.angle_beta   90.00
_cell.angle_gamma   90.00
#
_symmetry.space_group_name_H-M   'P 1'
#
loop_
_entity.id
_entity.type
_entity.pdbx_description
1 polymer ?
#
loop_
_entity_poly.entity_id
_entity_poly.type
_entity_poly.pdbx_seq_one_letter_code
_entity_poly.pdbx_strand_id
1 'polypeptide(L)'
;MTTYLGSWKFNENPIEITEEAKAIFQKAISKLVGSDFKLMLFLGIQIVSGQNYAFICRRKSVTLHPISTYSLVICYKDLGGNCEITRIKDVVKDSECSLGGIVCTKDSEAFITRLDSIEANHILQTFNKALCNVIGVKYSPILYIAYSISRGINYHIIARST
;
A
#
# COMPACT_ATOMS: atom_id res chain seq x y z
N MET A 1 -2.83 -0.43 -27.86
CA MET A 1 -2.42 0.56 -26.86
C MET A 1 -0.91 0.43 -26.65
N THR A 2 -0.14 1.44 -27.05
CA THR A 2 1.33 1.44 -27.10
C THR A 2 1.93 1.71 -25.73
N THR A 3 2.68 0.75 -25.17
CA THR A 3 3.46 0.96 -23.93
C THR A 3 4.80 1.58 -24.33
N TYR A 4 5.05 2.85 -23.96
CA TYR A 4 6.35 3.49 -24.19
C TYR A 4 7.39 2.96 -23.20
N LEU A 5 8.57 2.59 -23.70
CA LEU A 5 9.73 2.24 -22.88
C LEU A 5 9.98 3.34 -21.84
N GLY A 6 10.18 2.95 -20.58
CA GLY A 6 10.41 3.86 -19.46
C GLY A 6 9.16 4.45 -18.81
N SER A 7 7.96 4.31 -19.40
CA SER A 7 6.71 4.79 -18.79
C SER A 7 6.08 3.75 -17.87
N TRP A 8 5.41 4.22 -16.81
CA TRP A 8 4.58 3.37 -15.96
C TRP A 8 3.24 3.08 -16.63
N LYS A 9 2.90 1.80 -16.75
CA LYS A 9 1.54 1.32 -17.00
C LYS A 9 0.87 1.04 -15.67
N PHE A 10 -0.07 1.90 -15.28
CA PHE A 10 -0.80 1.76 -14.02
C PHE A 10 -1.78 0.58 -14.08
N ASN A 11 -1.94 -0.10 -12.95
CA ASN A 11 -3.02 -1.05 -12.73
C ASN A 11 -4.29 -0.28 -12.33
N GLU A 12 -5.33 -0.35 -13.17
CA GLU A 12 -6.60 0.36 -12.93
C GLU A 12 -7.36 -0.19 -11.71
N ASN A 13 -7.15 -1.47 -11.38
CA ASN A 13 -7.66 -2.09 -10.16
C ASN A 13 -6.51 -2.60 -9.28
N PRO A 14 -5.91 -1.75 -8.43
CA PRO A 14 -4.75 -2.12 -7.64
C PRO A 14 -4.95 -3.28 -6.65
N ILE A 15 -6.21 -3.66 -6.38
CA ILE A 15 -6.54 -4.76 -5.49
C ILE A 15 -6.50 -6.12 -6.22
N GLU A 16 -6.69 -6.11 -7.54
CA GLU A 16 -6.52 -7.30 -8.37
C GLU A 16 -5.03 -7.48 -8.68
N ILE A 17 -4.42 -8.37 -7.90
CA ILE A 17 -3.00 -8.69 -8.02
C ILE A 17 -2.87 -9.97 -8.85
N THR A 18 -2.23 -9.88 -10.01
CA THR A 18 -1.99 -11.03 -10.88
C THR A 18 -1.04 -12.03 -10.23
N GLU A 19 -1.14 -13.31 -10.61
CA GLU A 19 -0.24 -14.36 -10.12
C GLU A 19 1.22 -14.07 -10.47
N GLU A 20 1.49 -13.47 -11.63
CA GLU A 20 2.84 -13.03 -11.99
C GLU A 20 3.36 -11.97 -11.00
N ALA A 21 2.56 -10.93 -10.72
CA ALA A 21 2.97 -9.87 -9.80
C ALA A 21 3.18 -10.40 -8.38
N LYS A 22 2.35 -11.34 -7.91
CA LYS A 22 2.54 -12.06 -6.63
C LYS A 22 3.85 -12.83 -6.62
N ALA A 23 4.14 -13.61 -7.68
CA ALA A 23 5.36 -14.41 -7.77
C ALA A 23 6.62 -13.55 -7.78
N ILE A 24 6.59 -12.43 -8.52
CA ILE A 24 7.71 -11.46 -8.56
C ILE A 24 7.93 -10.85 -7.17
N PHE A 25 6.85 -10.43 -6.51
CA PHE A 25 6.95 -9.89 -5.15
C PHE A 25 7.55 -10.92 -4.19
N GLN A 26 7.03 -12.16 -4.18
CA GLN A 26 7.53 -13.25 -3.33
C GLN A 26 9.01 -13.56 -3.59
N LYS A 27 9.42 -13.66 -4.86
CA LYS A 27 10.82 -13.91 -5.24
C LYS A 27 11.74 -12.75 -4.85
N ALA A 28 11.24 -11.52 -4.88
CA ALA A 28 12.02 -10.34 -4.48
C ALA A 28 12.20 -10.25 -2.96
N ILE A 29 11.18 -10.60 -2.16
CA ILE A 29 11.26 -10.55 -0.69
C ILE A 29 11.93 -11.78 -0.08
N SER A 30 12.02 -12.92 -0.78
CA SER A 30 12.57 -14.17 -0.22
C SER A 30 14.05 -14.06 0.17
N LYS A 31 14.76 -13.07 -0.37
CA LYS A 31 16.15 -12.76 -0.04
C LYS A 31 16.30 -11.81 1.14
N LEU A 32 15.20 -11.23 1.64
CA LEU A 32 15.21 -10.28 2.74
C LEU A 32 14.96 -10.97 4.08
N VAL A 33 15.65 -10.49 5.11
CA VAL A 33 15.50 -10.94 6.50
C VAL A 33 15.15 -9.76 7.40
N GLY A 34 14.52 -10.04 8.56
CA GLY A 34 14.24 -9.03 9.59
C GLY A 34 12.92 -8.26 9.43
N SER A 35 12.13 -8.54 8.40
CA SER A 35 10.77 -8.00 8.28
C SER A 35 9.83 -8.97 7.57
N ASP A 36 8.62 -9.10 8.09
CA ASP A 36 7.51 -9.77 7.41
C ASP A 36 6.85 -8.79 6.44
N PHE A 37 6.53 -9.27 5.25
CA PHE A 37 5.85 -8.47 4.21
C PHE A 37 4.48 -9.07 3.89
N LYS A 38 3.45 -8.24 3.92
CA LYS A 38 2.10 -8.55 3.44
C LYS A 38 1.78 -7.68 2.23
N LEU A 39 1.57 -8.33 1.10
CA LEU A 39 1.25 -7.66 -0.15
C LEU A 39 -0.18 -7.12 -0.09
N MET A 40 -0.36 -5.81 -0.31
CA MET A 40 -1.67 -5.15 -0.18
C MET A 40 -2.22 -4.69 -1.53
N LEU A 41 -1.41 -4.02 -2.35
CA LEU A 41 -1.82 -3.52 -3.67
C LEU A 41 -0.71 -3.72 -4.71
N PHE A 42 -1.11 -3.89 -5.95
CA PHE A 42 -0.24 -3.83 -7.13
C PHE A 42 -0.57 -2.61 -7.96
N LEU A 43 0.36 -1.66 -8.07
CA LEU A 43 0.12 -0.34 -8.65
C LEU A 43 0.39 -0.29 -10.16
N GLY A 44 1.25 -1.16 -10.69
CA GLY A 44 1.57 -1.19 -12.11
C GLY A 44 2.99 -1.66 -12.43
N ILE A 45 3.32 -1.58 -13.72
CA ILE A 45 4.58 -2.07 -14.31
C ILE A 45 5.24 -0.94 -15.10
N GLN A 46 6.57 -0.89 -15.10
CA GLN A 46 7.36 -0.06 -16.01
C GLN A 46 8.34 -0.95 -16.79
N ILE A 47 8.33 -0.83 -18.11
CA ILE A 47 9.23 -1.58 -18.99
C ILE A 47 10.55 -0.81 -19.13
N VAL A 48 11.67 -1.46 -18.80
CA VAL A 48 13.04 -0.94 -18.87
C VAL A 48 13.93 -2.00 -19.55
N SER A 49 15.23 -2.11 -19.21
CA SER A 49 16.08 -3.27 -19.55
C SER A 49 15.71 -4.53 -18.74
N GLY A 50 14.41 -4.83 -18.66
CA GLY A 50 13.76 -5.66 -17.65
C GLY A 50 12.40 -5.06 -17.32
N GLN A 51 11.89 -5.31 -16.11
CA GLN A 51 10.57 -4.81 -15.68
C GLN A 51 10.61 -4.37 -14.22
N ASN A 52 10.12 -3.17 -13.93
CA ASN A 52 9.84 -2.74 -12.57
C ASN A 52 8.36 -2.98 -12.25
N TYR A 53 8.08 -3.50 -11.06
CA TYR A 53 6.73 -3.70 -10.51
C TYR A 53 6.59 -2.85 -9.25
N ALA A 54 5.52 -2.06 -9.17
CA ALA A 54 5.24 -1.21 -8.02
C ALA A 54 4.13 -1.81 -7.14
N PHE A 55 4.36 -1.85 -5.83
CA PHE A 55 3.45 -2.44 -4.86
C PHE A 55 3.26 -1.54 -3.64
N ILE A 56 2.10 -1.64 -2.99
CA ILE A 56 1.95 -1.27 -1.58
C ILE A 56 1.98 -2.55 -0.77
N CYS A 57 2.81 -2.58 0.26
CA CYS A 57 2.85 -3.68 1.23
C CYS A 57 2.78 -3.14 2.66
N ARG A 58 2.29 -3.99 3.57
CA ARG A 58 2.44 -3.80 5.01
C ARG A 58 3.64 -4.61 5.46
N ARG A 59 4.62 -3.95 6.07
CA ARG A 59 5.82 -4.55 6.66
C ARG A 59 5.70 -4.58 8.17
N LYS A 60 6.28 -5.58 8.80
CA LYS A 60 6.39 -5.68 10.27
C LYS A 60 7.79 -6.16 10.63
N SER A 61 8.51 -5.43 11.48
CA SER A 61 9.84 -5.88 11.91
C SER A 61 9.75 -7.15 12.75
N VAL A 62 10.71 -8.06 12.58
CA VAL A 62 10.80 -9.31 13.36
C VAL A 62 11.70 -9.08 14.57
N THR A 63 11.18 -8.35 15.56
CA THR A 63 11.88 -7.92 16.79
C THR A 63 10.98 -8.14 18.02
N LEU A 64 11.53 -8.06 19.23
CA LEU A 64 10.75 -8.15 20.48
C LEU A 64 9.64 -7.09 20.58
N HIS A 65 9.88 -5.91 20.01
CA HIS A 65 8.92 -4.82 19.88
C HIS A 65 8.72 -4.51 18.40
N PRO A 66 7.80 -5.22 17.72
CA PRO A 66 7.65 -5.11 16.29
C PRO A 66 7.00 -3.79 15.89
N ILE A 67 7.59 -3.12 14.91
CA ILE A 67 7.08 -1.88 14.32
C ILE A 67 6.46 -2.20 12.97
N SER A 68 5.22 -1.78 12.77
CA SER A 68 4.52 -1.94 11.49
C SER A 68 4.71 -0.69 10.61
N THR A 69 4.68 -0.89 9.31
CA THR A 69 4.88 0.18 8.33
C THR A 69 4.15 -0.18 7.03
N TYR A 70 3.42 0.75 6.43
CA TYR A 70 3.01 0.61 5.04
C TYR A 70 4.04 1.28 4.14
N SER A 71 4.46 0.57 3.10
CA SER A 71 5.52 1.05 2.20
C SER A 71 5.14 0.83 0.74
N LEU A 72 5.58 1.78 -0.09
CA LEU A 72 5.74 1.59 -1.51
C LEU A 72 7.01 0.78 -1.74
N VAL A 73 6.89 -0.32 -2.49
CA VAL A 73 8.02 -1.18 -2.86
C VAL A 73 8.10 -1.30 -4.37
N ILE A 74 9.31 -1.13 -4.90
CA ILE A 74 9.61 -1.42 -6.31
C ILE A 74 10.43 -2.70 -6.37
N CYS A 75 9.90 -3.70 -7.05
CA CYS A 75 10.62 -4.92 -7.39
C CYS A 75 11.07 -4.87 -8.85
N TYR A 76 12.34 -5.12 -9.09
CA TYR A 76 12.89 -5.25 -10.43
C TYR A 76 12.99 -6.73 -10.81
N LYS A 77 12.57 -7.05 -12.04
CA LYS A 77 12.72 -8.34 -12.70
C LYS A 77 13.65 -8.18 -13.89
N ASP A 78 14.78 -8.86 -13.88
CA ASP A 78 15.73 -8.85 -15.00
C ASP A 78 15.25 -9.76 -16.15
N LEU A 79 15.96 -9.73 -17.28
CA LEU A 79 15.65 -10.54 -18.46
C LEU A 79 15.84 -12.05 -18.22
N GLY A 80 16.63 -12.44 -17.22
CA GLY A 80 16.80 -13.83 -16.77
C GLY A 80 15.74 -14.30 -15.77
N GLY A 81 14.80 -13.43 -15.40
CA GLY A 81 13.73 -13.69 -14.45
C GLY A 81 14.15 -13.64 -12.98
N ASN A 82 15.36 -13.15 -12.64
CA ASN A 82 15.71 -12.85 -11.25
C ASN A 82 14.91 -11.65 -10.76
N CYS A 83 14.57 -11.65 -9.47
CA CYS A 83 13.82 -10.57 -8.86
C CYS A 83 14.51 -10.06 -7.61
N GLU A 84 14.45 -8.74 -7.40
CA GLU A 84 14.98 -8.07 -6.22
C GLU A 84 14.20 -6.79 -5.92
N ILE A 85 14.25 -6.34 -4.67
CA ILE A 85 13.72 -5.03 -4.29
C ILE A 85 14.79 -3.97 -4.58
N THR A 86 14.45 -3.00 -5.42
CA THR A 86 15.35 -1.88 -5.75
C THR A 86 14.97 -0.60 -5.00
N ARG A 87 13.76 -0.53 -4.45
CA ARG A 87 13.32 0.62 -3.67
C ARG A 87 12.28 0.24 -2.63
N ILE A 88 12.44 0.79 -1.43
CA ILE A 88 11.42 0.84 -0.38
C ILE A 88 11.25 2.31 0.01
N LYS A 89 10.01 2.80 0.03
CA LYS A 89 9.65 4.11 0.54
C LYS A 89 8.49 3.96 1.51
N ASP A 90 8.69 4.38 2.74
CA ASP A 90 7.63 4.35 3.74
C ASP A 90 6.55 5.38 3.42
N VAL A 91 5.30 4.94 3.51
CA VAL A 91 4.10 5.76 3.36
C VAL A 91 3.64 6.23 4.75
N VAL A 92 3.58 5.29 5.70
CA VAL A 92 3.26 5.55 7.10
C VAL A 92 3.90 4.47 7.98
N LYS A 93 4.37 4.85 9.16
CA LYS A 93 5.08 3.98 10.12
C LYS A 93 4.45 4.11 11.50
N ASP A 94 4.34 3.00 12.23
CA ASP A 94 3.94 3.03 13.64
C ASP A 94 4.86 3.97 14.41
N SER A 95 4.25 4.77 15.28
CA SER A 95 5.00 5.49 16.29
C SER A 95 5.42 4.53 17.40
N GLU A 96 6.61 4.77 17.94
CA GLU A 96 7.06 4.11 19.16
C GLU A 96 6.36 4.67 20.41
N CYS A 97 5.69 5.83 20.30
CA CYS A 97 4.94 6.46 21.38
C CYS A 97 3.43 6.22 21.19
N SER A 98 2.78 5.65 22.20
CA SER A 98 1.35 5.35 22.20
C SER A 98 0.45 6.58 22.39
N LEU A 99 1.00 7.73 22.83
CA LEU A 99 0.25 8.96 23.08
C LEU A 99 0.36 9.90 21.88
N GLY A 100 -0.70 9.95 21.06
CA GLY A 100 -0.78 10.80 19.88
C GLY A 100 0.07 10.34 18.69
N GLY A 101 0.81 9.25 18.84
CA GLY A 101 1.52 8.61 17.75
C GLY A 101 0.59 8.00 16.71
N ILE A 102 1.15 7.80 15.51
CA ILE A 102 0.51 7.07 14.43
C ILE A 102 0.47 5.58 14.78
N VAL A 103 -0.69 4.95 14.55
CA VAL A 103 -0.91 3.52 14.68
C VAL A 103 -1.34 2.98 13.32
N CYS A 104 -0.54 2.12 12.72
CA CYS A 104 -0.84 1.45 11.47
C CYS A 104 -1.92 0.39 11.68
N THR A 105 -2.85 0.36 10.74
CA THR A 105 -3.91 -0.63 10.67
C THR A 105 -3.31 -2.02 10.42
N LYS A 106 -3.99 -3.08 10.88
CA LYS A 106 -3.62 -4.46 10.55
C LYS A 106 -3.99 -4.75 9.09
N ASP A 107 -3.28 -5.68 8.45
CA ASP A 107 -3.57 -6.08 7.07
C ASP A 107 -5.01 -6.60 6.89
N SER A 108 -5.55 -7.33 7.88
CA SER A 108 -6.94 -7.83 7.89
C SER A 108 -8.00 -6.74 7.95
N GLU A 109 -7.66 -5.54 8.44
CA GLU A 109 -8.56 -4.41 8.66
C GLU A 109 -8.30 -3.27 7.65
N ALA A 110 -7.32 -3.46 6.75
CA ALA A 110 -6.88 -2.38 5.86
C ALA A 110 -7.85 -2.14 4.71
N PHE A 111 -8.47 -3.19 4.14
CA PHE A 111 -9.39 -3.08 3.01
C PHE A 111 -10.75 -2.56 3.45
N ILE A 112 -10.81 -1.26 3.74
CA ILE A 112 -11.93 -0.61 4.42
C ILE A 112 -13.28 -0.80 3.74
N THR A 113 -13.32 -0.87 2.41
CA THR A 113 -14.55 -1.08 1.63
C THR A 113 -15.06 -2.52 1.64
N ARG A 114 -14.26 -3.47 2.12
CA ARG A 114 -14.62 -4.89 2.27
C ARG A 114 -15.02 -5.25 3.70
N LEU A 115 -14.91 -4.30 4.63
CA LEU A 115 -15.27 -4.51 6.02
C LEU A 115 -16.73 -4.17 6.25
N ASP A 116 -17.46 -5.10 6.86
CA ASP A 116 -18.80 -4.86 7.36
C ASP A 116 -18.72 -4.60 8.87
N SER A 117 -18.41 -3.35 9.23
CA SER A 117 -18.31 -2.93 10.63
C SER A 117 -18.79 -1.49 10.82
N ILE A 118 -19.26 -1.18 12.03
CA ILE A 118 -19.71 0.18 12.39
C ILE A 118 -18.57 1.18 12.24
N GLU A 119 -17.36 0.80 12.66
CA GLU A 119 -16.15 1.60 12.55
C GLU A 119 -15.79 1.87 11.09
N ALA A 120 -15.82 0.83 10.25
CA ALA A 120 -15.54 0.97 8.83
C ALA A 120 -16.53 1.92 8.15
N ASN A 121 -17.82 1.75 8.44
CA ASN A 121 -18.88 2.62 7.94
C ASN A 121 -18.69 4.08 8.38
N HIS A 122 -18.32 4.30 9.66
CA HIS A 122 -18.03 5.64 10.17
C HIS A 122 -16.82 6.29 9.48
N ILE A 123 -15.75 5.52 9.24
CA ILE A 123 -14.55 6.01 8.53
C ILE A 123 -14.91 6.39 7.08
N LEU A 124 -15.67 5.54 6.37
CA LEU A 124 -16.11 5.81 5.01
C LEU A 124 -17.01 7.05 4.91
N GLN A 125 -17.95 7.21 5.84
CA GLN A 125 -18.77 8.42 5.91
C GLN A 125 -17.93 9.67 6.18
N THR A 126 -16.95 9.57 7.07
CA THR A 126 -16.03 10.68 7.38
C THR A 126 -15.19 11.06 6.15
N PHE A 127 -14.66 10.07 5.43
CA PHE A 127 -13.92 10.28 4.17
C PHE A 127 -14.78 10.99 3.12
N ASN A 128 -16.01 10.53 2.91
CA ASN A 128 -16.93 11.15 1.94
C ASN A 128 -17.31 12.58 2.33
N LYS A 129 -17.55 12.84 3.63
CA LYS A 129 -17.81 14.20 4.14
C LYS A 129 -16.60 15.10 3.94
N ALA A 130 -15.38 14.61 4.15
CA ALA A 130 -14.16 15.41 3.98
C ALA A 130 -13.93 15.85 2.52
N LEU A 131 -14.44 15.07 1.56
CA LEU A 131 -14.31 15.34 0.13
C LEU A 131 -15.51 16.05 -0.49
N CYS A 132 -16.55 16.39 0.29
CA CYS A 132 -17.81 16.93 -0.25
C CYS A 132 -17.63 18.23 -1.06
N ASN A 133 -16.58 19.00 -0.76
CA ASN A 133 -16.26 20.27 -1.41
C ASN A 133 -15.15 20.16 -2.46
N VAL A 134 -14.63 18.95 -2.73
CA VAL A 134 -13.60 18.74 -3.75
C VAL A 134 -14.28 18.62 -5.12
N ILE A 135 -13.92 19.51 -6.04
CA ILE A 135 -14.52 19.60 -7.38
C ILE A 135 -13.53 19.09 -8.44
N GLY A 136 -14.04 18.37 -9.44
CA GLY A 136 -13.27 18.00 -10.64
C GLY A 136 -12.46 16.70 -10.54
N VAL A 137 -12.38 16.09 -9.35
CA VAL A 137 -11.75 14.77 -9.15
C VAL A 137 -12.60 13.95 -8.21
N LYS A 138 -12.90 12.70 -8.57
CA LYS A 138 -13.56 11.75 -7.67
C LYS A 138 -12.51 10.90 -6.99
N TYR A 139 -12.65 10.68 -5.68
CA TYR A 139 -11.79 9.76 -4.95
C TYR A 139 -12.60 8.58 -4.41
N SER A 140 -12.05 7.38 -4.52
CA SER A 140 -12.60 6.15 -3.93
C SER A 140 -11.59 5.58 -2.94
N PRO A 141 -11.98 5.35 -1.67
CA PRO A 141 -11.07 4.79 -0.68
C PRO A 141 -10.76 3.33 -1.00
N ILE A 142 -9.52 2.91 -0.79
CA ILE A 142 -9.07 1.51 -0.99
C ILE A 142 -8.57 0.94 0.33
N LEU A 143 -7.54 1.56 0.92
CA LEU A 143 -6.94 1.10 2.17
C LEU A 143 -7.06 2.15 3.26
N TYR A 144 -7.50 1.74 4.44
CA TYR A 144 -7.29 2.45 5.70
C TYR A 144 -5.98 1.95 6.32
N ILE A 145 -4.93 2.77 6.29
CA ILE A 145 -3.56 2.32 6.57
C ILE A 145 -3.06 2.70 7.96
N ALA A 146 -3.60 3.75 8.56
CA ALA A 146 -3.23 4.17 9.91
C ALA A 146 -4.22 5.18 10.51
N TYR A 147 -4.13 5.40 11.81
CA TYR A 147 -4.77 6.51 12.50
C TYR A 147 -3.86 7.17 13.54
N SER A 148 -4.22 8.37 13.98
CA SER A 148 -3.64 9.00 15.16
C SER A 148 -4.73 9.70 15.98
N ILE A 149 -4.57 9.67 17.30
CA ILE A 149 -5.51 10.31 18.24
C ILE A 149 -4.94 11.67 18.63
N SER A 150 -5.66 12.74 18.32
CA SER A 150 -5.28 14.12 18.66
C SER A 150 -6.49 14.87 19.24
N ARG A 151 -6.91 16.02 18.69
CA ARG A 151 -8.17 16.71 19.03
C ARG A 151 -9.41 16.04 18.39
N GLY A 152 -9.30 14.74 18.12
CA GLY A 152 -10.14 13.95 17.22
C GLY A 152 -9.33 12.78 16.68
N ILE A 153 -9.85 12.07 15.68
CA ILE A 153 -9.13 10.96 15.03
C ILE A 153 -8.74 11.39 13.63
N ASN A 154 -7.46 11.32 13.32
CA ASN A 154 -6.97 11.47 11.94
C ASN A 154 -6.90 10.08 11.31
N TYR A 155 -7.58 9.86 10.19
CA TYR A 155 -7.51 8.62 9.43
C TYR A 155 -6.60 8.80 8.22
N HIS A 156 -5.65 7.88 8.02
CA HIS A 156 -4.77 7.83 6.86
C HIS A 156 -5.32 6.80 5.88
N ILE A 157 -5.66 7.25 4.68
CA ILE A 157 -6.36 6.44 3.67
C ILE A 157 -5.62 6.53 2.33
N ILE A 158 -5.35 5.38 1.71
CA ILE A 158 -4.96 5.30 0.30
C ILE A 158 -6.25 5.25 -0.52
N ALA A 159 -6.42 6.24 -1.40
CA ALA A 159 -7.57 6.37 -2.29
C ALA A 159 -7.11 6.40 -3.75
N ARG A 160 -7.98 5.95 -4.65
CA ARG A 160 -7.82 6.11 -6.11
C ARG A 160 -8.57 7.35 -6.57
N SER A 161 -7.93 8.18 -7.37
CA SER A 161 -8.54 9.31 -8.08
C SER A 161 -9.01 8.89 -9.47
N THR A 162 -10.18 9.36 -9.89
CA THR A 162 -10.77 9.20 -11.24
C THR A 162 -11.47 10.46 -11.69
#